data_AF-A0A4Q2Y6C2-F1
#
_entry.id   AF-A0A4Q2Y6C2-F1
#
_cell.length_a   1.000
_cell.length_b   1.000
_cell.length_c   1.000
_cell.angle_alpha   90.00
_cell.angle_beta   90.00
_cell.angle_gamma   90.00
#
_symmetry.space_group_name_H-M   'P 1'
#
loop_
_entity.id
_entity.type
_entity.pdbx_description
1 polymer ?
#
loop_
_entity_poly.entity_id
_entity_poly.type
_entity_poly.pdbx_seq_one_letter_code
_entity_poly.pdbx_strand_id
1 'polypeptide(L)'
;MEPAILPDEKIPLNARPPGMAEETPHPSGAVFRYGMLAVILGLLGFSIHWLAGIPASYPYDRYGSGIVVLMMLFNHIAWHFCWSSGVTRALRIFSGVWTLFALIYVFYLSARIFD
;
A
#
# COMPACT_ATOMS: atom_id res chain seq x y z
N MET A 1 -37.27 5.64 53.33
CA MET A 1 -36.49 6.69 52.66
C MET A 1 -36.09 6.12 51.32
N GLU A 2 -36.81 6.50 50.27
CA GLU A 2 -36.62 5.99 48.91
C GLU A 2 -35.85 7.06 48.12
N PRO A 3 -34.70 6.75 47.50
CA PRO A 3 -33.98 7.75 46.71
C PRO A 3 -34.65 7.92 45.35
N ALA A 4 -35.08 9.16 45.07
CA ALA A 4 -35.64 9.55 43.80
C ALA A 4 -34.61 9.36 42.66
N ILE A 5 -34.94 8.49 41.71
CA ILE A 5 -34.24 8.35 40.44
C ILE A 5 -34.54 9.61 39.62
N LEU A 6 -33.54 10.48 39.46
CA LEU A 6 -33.61 11.67 38.61
C LEU A 6 -33.53 11.24 37.13
N PRO A 7 -34.44 11.71 36.26
CA PRO A 7 -34.44 11.38 34.84
C PRO A 7 -33.24 12.00 34.10
N ASP A 8 -32.66 11.16 33.24
CA ASP A 8 -31.44 11.31 32.43
C ASP A 8 -31.59 12.34 31.29
N GLU A 9 -31.96 13.58 31.60
CA GLU A 9 -32.31 14.57 30.56
C GLU A 9 -31.59 15.92 30.66
N LYS A 10 -30.55 16.07 31.48
CA LYS A 10 -29.80 17.35 31.57
C LYS A 10 -28.31 17.16 31.87
N ILE A 11 -27.61 16.37 31.06
CA ILE A 11 -26.16 16.55 30.97
C ILE A 11 -25.92 17.65 29.93
N PRO A 12 -25.54 18.88 30.33
CA PRO A 12 -25.25 19.94 29.39
C PRO A 12 -24.07 19.50 28.50
N LEU A 13 -24.13 19.79 27.20
CA LEU A 13 -23.13 19.39 26.20
C LEU A 13 -21.69 19.87 26.53
N ASN A 14 -21.55 20.81 27.47
CA ASN A 14 -20.28 21.34 27.97
C ASN A 14 -19.65 20.51 29.11
N ALA A 15 -20.33 19.48 29.64
CA ALA A 15 -19.80 18.59 30.66
C ALA A 15 -18.96 17.44 30.08
N ARG A 16 -18.80 17.38 28.75
CA ARG A 16 -17.84 16.46 28.12
C ARG A 16 -16.43 16.95 28.48
N PRO A 17 -15.63 16.17 29.23
CA PRO A 17 -14.29 16.59 29.62
C PRO A 17 -13.49 16.94 28.35
N PRO A 18 -12.62 17.97 28.38
CA PRO A 18 -11.73 18.31 27.28
C PRO A 18 -10.57 17.30 27.22
N GLY A 19 -10.89 16.02 27.25
CA GLY A 19 -10.11 14.96 26.66
C GLY A 19 -10.71 14.70 25.29
N MET A 20 -10.58 15.70 24.40
CA MET A 20 -10.59 15.38 22.99
C MET A 20 -9.52 14.30 22.84
N ALA A 21 -9.95 13.06 22.61
CA ALA A 21 -9.20 12.19 21.77
C ALA A 21 -9.09 12.94 20.42
N GLU A 22 -8.13 13.86 20.33
CA GLU A 22 -7.34 13.89 19.13
C GLU A 22 -6.85 12.46 19.00
N GLU A 23 -7.57 11.67 18.20
CA GLU A 23 -6.98 10.52 17.54
C GLU A 23 -5.81 11.11 16.74
N THR A 24 -4.69 11.31 17.43
CA THR A 24 -3.41 11.57 16.81
C THR A 24 -3.30 10.47 15.77
N PRO A 25 -3.25 10.81 14.46
CA PRO A 25 -3.26 9.80 13.43
C PRO A 25 -2.11 8.86 13.74
N HIS A 26 -2.47 7.63 14.12
CA HIS A 26 -1.57 6.70 14.78
C HIS A 26 -0.24 6.68 14.00
N PRO A 27 0.91 6.99 14.64
CA PRO A 27 2.19 7.10 13.94
C PRO A 27 2.56 5.80 13.19
N SER A 28 1.97 4.67 13.58
CA SER A 28 2.06 3.38 12.88
C SER A 28 1.62 3.45 11.42
N GLY A 29 0.61 4.27 11.09
CA GLY A 29 0.14 4.44 9.72
C GLY A 29 1.17 5.12 8.83
N ALA A 30 1.84 6.17 9.33
CA ALA A 30 2.89 6.85 8.59
C ALA A 30 4.15 5.97 8.47
N VAL A 31 4.57 5.32 9.56
CA VAL A 31 5.72 4.41 9.57
C VAL A 31 5.49 3.23 8.61
N PHE A 32 4.28 2.66 8.56
CA PHE A 32 3.96 1.60 7.61
C PHE A 32 3.99 2.13 6.16
N ARG A 33 3.35 3.27 5.88
CA ARG A 33 3.30 3.86 4.53
C ARG A 33 4.68 4.15 3.97
N TYR A 34 5.53 4.85 4.73
CA TYR A 34 6.86 5.24 4.26
C TYR A 34 7.89 4.13 4.44
N GLY A 35 7.79 3.32 5.50
CA GLY A 35 8.67 2.18 5.73
C GLY A 35 8.49 1.09 4.68
N MET A 36 7.25 0.71 4.37
CA MET A 36 6.96 -0.24 3.29
C MET A 36 7.41 0.32 1.94
N LEU A 37 7.23 1.62 1.68
CA LEU A 37 7.72 2.25 0.46
C LEU A 37 9.25 2.13 0.34
N ALA A 38 9.99 2.39 1.42
CA ALA A 38 11.44 2.26 1.44
C ALA A 38 11.90 0.81 1.19
N VAL A 39 11.20 -0.17 1.76
CA VAL A 39 11.45 -1.60 1.50
C VAL A 39 11.23 -1.94 0.03
N ILE A 40 10.11 -1.50 -0.57
CA ILE A 40 9.80 -1.75 -1.98
C ILE A 40 10.86 -1.09 -2.88
N LEU A 41 11.27 0.14 -2.59
CA LEU A 41 12.34 0.84 -3.32
C LEU A 41 13.69 0.12 -3.19
N GLY A 42 14.01 -0.39 -2.00
CA GLY A 42 15.20 -1.21 -1.78
C GLY A 42 15.19 -2.50 -2.59
N LEU A 43 14.05 -3.20 -2.61
CA LEU A 43 13.84 -4.38 -3.46
C LEU A 43 13.97 -4.03 -4.95
N LEU A 44 13.46 -2.88 -5.37
CA LEU A 44 13.55 -2.45 -6.76
C LEU A 44 15.01 -2.17 -7.16
N GLY A 45 15.74 -1.43 -6.32
CA GLY A 45 17.16 -1.17 -6.53
C GLY A 45 17.98 -2.45 -6.57
N PHE A 46 17.71 -3.39 -5.67
CA PHE A 46 18.34 -4.71 -5.66
C PHE A 46 18.03 -5.50 -6.93
N SER A 47 16.76 -5.55 -7.36
CA SER A 47 16.36 -6.23 -8.60
C SER A 47 17.03 -5.62 -9.84
N ILE A 48 17.17 -4.30 -9.91
CA ILE A 48 17.87 -3.62 -11.01
C ILE A 48 19.36 -3.94 -10.99
N HIS A 49 19.99 -3.89 -9.81
CA HIS A 49 21.40 -4.22 -9.65
C HIS A 49 21.68 -5.67 -10.04
N TRP A 50 20.85 -6.60 -9.55
CA TRP A 50 20.88 -8.01 -9.91
C TRP A 50 20.69 -8.20 -11.42
N LEU A 51 19.69 -7.54 -12.02
CA LEU A 51 19.42 -7.59 -13.44
C LEU A 51 20.64 -7.12 -14.25
N ALA A 52 21.32 -6.05 -13.83
CA ALA A 52 22.51 -5.54 -14.49
C ALA A 52 23.72 -6.49 -14.42
N GLY A 53 23.82 -7.30 -13.37
CA GLY A 53 24.89 -8.28 -13.18
C GLY A 53 24.70 -9.61 -13.92
N ILE A 54 23.48 -9.91 -14.37
CA ILE A 54 23.17 -11.18 -15.03
C ILE A 54 23.56 -11.15 -16.53
N PRO A 55 24.14 -12.22 -17.09
CA PRO A 55 24.38 -12.33 -18.52
C PRO A 55 23.09 -12.44 -19.35
N ALA A 56 23.11 -11.99 -20.60
CA ALA A 56 21.96 -12.08 -21.50
C ALA A 56 21.49 -13.51 -21.81
N SER A 57 22.36 -14.50 -21.58
CA SER A 57 22.09 -15.94 -21.75
C SER A 57 21.49 -16.62 -20.52
N TYR A 58 21.02 -15.86 -19.54
CA TYR A 58 20.47 -16.45 -18.32
C TYR A 58 19.20 -17.28 -18.62
N PRO A 59 19.18 -18.56 -18.22
CA PRO A 59 18.14 -19.50 -18.65
C PRO A 59 16.83 -19.39 -17.86
N TYR A 60 16.79 -18.58 -16.79
CA TYR A 60 15.59 -18.41 -15.95
C TYR A 60 14.96 -17.02 -16.12
N ASP A 61 13.77 -16.85 -15.57
CA ASP A 61 13.04 -15.59 -15.61
C ASP A 61 13.83 -14.43 -15.00
N ARG A 62 14.32 -13.57 -15.90
CA ARG A 62 15.17 -12.43 -15.57
C ARG A 62 14.35 -11.20 -15.16
N TYR A 63 13.08 -11.12 -15.56
CA TYR A 63 12.27 -9.91 -15.40
C TYR A 63 11.14 -10.08 -14.37
N GLY A 64 10.78 -11.32 -14.02
CA GLY A 64 9.69 -11.62 -13.09
C GLY A 64 9.82 -10.91 -11.74
N SER A 65 11.02 -10.92 -11.15
CA SER A 65 11.28 -10.21 -9.87
C SER A 65 11.04 -8.70 -10.00
N GLY A 66 11.48 -8.08 -11.10
CA GLY A 66 11.25 -6.67 -11.38
C GLY A 66 9.76 -6.34 -11.57
N ILE A 67 9.04 -7.17 -12.32
CA ILE A 67 7.60 -6.99 -12.60
C ILE A 67 6.78 -7.06 -11.31
N VAL A 68 7.08 -8.03 -10.43
CA VAL A 68 6.41 -8.19 -9.13
C VAL A 68 6.70 -6.99 -8.22
N VAL A 69 7.95 -6.53 -8.16
CA VAL A 69 8.31 -5.37 -7.33
C VAL A 69 7.63 -4.09 -7.83
N LEU A 70 7.57 -3.88 -9.15
CA LEU A 70 6.82 -2.75 -9.73
C LEU A 70 5.32 -2.85 -9.43
N MET A 71 4.74 -4.05 -9.47
CA MET A 71 3.34 -4.26 -9.07
C MET A 71 3.10 -3.86 -7.61
N MET A 72 3.98 -4.29 -6.70
CA MET A 72 3.92 -3.88 -5.30
C MET A 72 4.06 -2.37 -5.15
N LEU A 73 4.96 -1.73 -5.89
CA LEU A 73 5.18 -0.28 -5.84
C LEU A 73 3.94 0.50 -6.27
N PHE A 74 3.36 0.17 -7.42
CA PHE A 74 2.17 0.88 -7.90
C PHE A 74 0.96 0.64 -7.00
N ASN A 75 0.77 -0.58 -6.50
CA ASN A 75 -0.31 -0.88 -5.56
C ASN A 75 -0.10 -0.17 -4.22
N HIS A 76 1.13 -0.11 -3.73
CA HIS A 76 1.40 0.62 -2.49
C HIS A 76 1.13 2.11 -2.68
N ILE A 77 1.61 2.69 -3.77
CA ILE A 77 1.44 4.11 -4.06
C ILE A 77 -0.05 4.47 -4.26
N ALA A 78 -0.80 3.71 -5.06
CA ALA A 78 -2.18 4.04 -5.43
C ALA A 78 -3.19 3.93 -4.28
N TRP A 79 -2.90 3.12 -3.25
CA TRP A 79 -3.77 2.97 -2.07
C TRP A 79 -3.27 3.76 -0.86
N HIS A 80 -1.96 3.94 -0.72
CA HIS A 80 -1.38 4.63 0.43
C HIS A 80 -1.04 6.09 0.18
N PHE A 81 -1.07 6.65 -1.03
CA PHE A 81 -0.86 8.08 -1.24
C PHE A 81 -2.11 8.73 -1.79
N CYS A 82 -2.65 9.70 -1.03
CA CYS A 82 -3.81 10.48 -1.46
C CYS A 82 -3.34 11.71 -2.22
N TRP A 83 -3.54 11.72 -3.54
CA TRP A 83 -3.39 12.91 -4.38
C TRP A 83 -4.75 13.50 -4.72
N SER A 84 -4.77 14.50 -5.60
CA SER A 84 -6.01 15.00 -6.20
C SER A 84 -6.84 13.83 -6.75
N SER A 85 -8.16 13.99 -6.70
CA SER A 85 -9.13 12.93 -7.06
C SER A 85 -8.86 12.32 -8.44
N GLY A 86 -8.45 13.13 -9.41
CA GLY A 86 -8.06 12.68 -10.75
C GLY A 86 -6.79 11.82 -10.76
N VAL A 87 -5.73 12.25 -10.06
CA VAL A 87 -4.45 11.53 -10.00
C VAL A 87 -4.61 10.19 -9.28
N THR A 88 -5.35 10.16 -8.17
CA THR A 88 -5.63 8.92 -7.44
C THR A 88 -6.41 7.92 -8.31
N ARG A 89 -7.38 8.40 -9.10
CA ARG A 89 -8.14 7.53 -10.02
C ARG A 89 -7.26 6.99 -11.14
N ALA A 90 -6.43 7.84 -11.75
CA ALA A 90 -5.48 7.43 -12.79
C ALA A 90 -4.50 6.37 -12.26
N LEU A 91 -3.94 6.58 -11.07
CA LEU A 91 -3.04 5.63 -10.44
C LEU A 91 -3.71 4.28 -10.13
N ARG A 92 -4.95 4.29 -9.65
CA ARG A 92 -5.68 3.04 -9.38
C ARG A 92 -5.94 2.24 -10.66
N ILE A 93 -6.33 2.92 -11.74
CA ILE A 93 -6.51 2.27 -13.05
C ILE A 93 -5.18 1.71 -13.53
N PHE A 94 -4.12 2.53 -13.50
CA PHE A 94 -2.78 2.12 -13.91
C PHE A 94 -2.29 0.92 -13.10
N SER A 95 -2.47 0.94 -11.78
CA SER A 95 -2.10 -0.15 -10.89
C SER A 95 -2.89 -1.42 -11.16
N GLY A 96 -4.19 -1.30 -11.46
CA GLY A 96 -5.03 -2.43 -11.87
C GLY A 96 -4.57 -3.05 -13.19
N VAL A 97 -4.29 -2.21 -14.20
CA VAL A 97 -3.75 -2.66 -15.50
C VAL A 97 -2.40 -3.34 -15.33
N TRP A 98 -1.50 -2.75 -14.52
CA TRP A 98 -0.20 -3.34 -14.24
C TRP A 98 -0.31 -4.67 -13.49
N THR A 99 -1.21 -4.77 -12.52
CA THR A 99 -1.46 -6.01 -11.78
C THR A 99 -1.96 -7.10 -12.73
N LEU A 100 -2.90 -6.79 -13.62
CA LEU A 100 -3.37 -7.73 -14.64
C LEU A 100 -2.22 -8.17 -15.56
N PHE A 101 -1.40 -7.23 -16.02
CA PHE A 101 -0.22 -7.52 -16.83
C PHE A 101 0.78 -8.43 -16.09
N ALA A 102 1.08 -8.13 -14.82
CA ALA A 102 1.98 -8.93 -14.00
C ALA A 102 1.45 -10.37 -13.80
N LEU A 103 0.15 -10.53 -13.59
CA LEU A 103 -0.48 -11.85 -13.50
C LEU A 103 -0.35 -12.64 -14.81
N ILE A 104 -0.65 -12.01 -15.95
CA ILE A 104 -0.49 -12.64 -17.27
C ILE A 104 0.98 -13.01 -17.49
N TYR A 105 1.91 -12.13 -17.11
CA TYR A 105 3.34 -12.40 -17.25
C TYR A 105 3.76 -13.62 -16.42
N VAL A 106 3.45 -13.64 -15.12
CA VAL A 106 3.90 -14.70 -14.20
C VAL A 106 3.23 -16.04 -14.53
N PHE A 107 1.92 -16.07 -14.77
CA PHE A 107 1.20 -17.34 -14.95
C PHE A 107 1.25 -17.88 -16.38
N TYR A 108 1.42 -17.03 -17.38
CA TYR A 108 1.33 -17.45 -18.79
C TYR A 108 2.65 -17.29 -19.54
N LEU A 109 3.31 -16.13 -19.49
CA LEU A 109 4.55 -15.91 -20.24
C LEU A 109 5.76 -16.57 -19.56
N SER A 110 5.92 -16.41 -18.24
CA SER A 110 7.07 -16.93 -17.52
C SER A 110 7.11 -18.46 -17.60
N ALA A 111 5.96 -19.11 -17.33
CA ALA A 111 5.80 -20.54 -17.51
C ALA A 111 6.09 -20.99 -18.95
N ARG A 112 5.66 -20.25 -19.98
CA ARG A 112 5.84 -20.68 -21.38
C ARG A 112 7.22 -20.41 -21.97
N ILE A 113 7.91 -19.38 -21.48
CA ILE A 113 9.22 -18.94 -22.00
C ILE A 113 10.36 -19.68 -21.30
N PHE A 114 10.15 -20.10 -20.05
CA PHE A 114 11.19 -20.67 -19.19
C PHE A 114 10.92 -22.10 -18.70
N ASP A 115 9.84 -22.78 -19.13
CA ASP A 115 9.75 -24.27 -19.18
C ASP A 115 10.52 -24.81 -20.39
#